data_AF-A0A183UZZ8-F1
#
_entry.id   AF-A0A183UZZ8-F1
#
_cell.length_a   1.000
_cell.length_b   1.000
_cell.length_c   1.000
_cell.angle_alpha   90.00
_cell.angle_beta   90.00
_cell.angle_gamma   90.00
#
_symmetry.space_group_name_H-M   'P 1'
#
loop_
_entity.id
_entity.type
_entity.pdbx_description
1 polymer ?
#
loop_
_entity_poly.entity_id
_entity_poly.type
_entity_poly.pdbx_seq_one_letter_code
_entity_poly.pdbx_strand_id
1 'polypeptide(L)'
;MFPGGPRTVSVAYTNMRSGVTILIEQTNVYRFRWNRDKKRFKLARKSPQQLSKDISFIPRIAFQWVDDNQILMEENDFVVYDAYWNAPTFKGSKDDYFPNLSSEMIGIIVKTRQLLLVYTASNTIQVSIRMPFKYFHIFHSTPIILS
;
A
#
# COMPACT_ATOMS: atom_id res chain seq x y z
N MET A 1 -20.87 -0.96 -0.11
CA MET A 1 -19.78 -1.87 0.35
C MET A 1 -18.97 -1.28 1.51
N PHE A 2 -18.60 0.01 1.46
CA PHE A 2 -17.84 0.71 2.53
C PHE A 2 -18.61 1.92 3.10
N PRO A 3 -19.46 1.75 4.12
CA PRO A 3 -20.22 2.86 4.71
C PRO A 3 -19.31 3.93 5.32
N GLY A 4 -19.54 5.20 4.98
CA GLY A 4 -18.69 6.32 5.43
C GLY A 4 -17.32 6.41 4.73
N GLY A 5 -17.13 5.65 3.64
CA GLY A 5 -15.94 5.73 2.80
C GLY A 5 -15.99 6.84 1.74
N PRO A 6 -14.93 6.96 0.93
CA PRO A 6 -14.85 7.97 -0.10
C PRO A 6 -15.81 7.68 -1.26
N ARG A 7 -16.06 8.69 -2.10
CA ARG A 7 -16.88 8.56 -3.31
C ARG A 7 -16.09 7.95 -4.45
N THR A 8 -14.79 8.24 -4.50
CA THR A 8 -13.84 7.71 -5.47
C THR A 8 -12.65 7.09 -4.75
N VAL A 9 -11.89 6.23 -5.43
CA VAL A 9 -10.72 5.57 -4.84
C VAL A 9 -9.57 5.67 -5.82
N SER A 10 -8.49 6.32 -5.41
CA SER A 10 -7.23 6.39 -6.15
C SER A 10 -6.41 5.13 -5.95
N VAL A 11 -6.33 4.64 -4.72
CA VAL A 11 -5.69 3.35 -4.39
C VAL A 11 -6.44 2.58 -3.31
N ALA A 12 -6.37 1.26 -3.40
CA ALA A 12 -6.92 0.35 -2.40
C ALA A 12 -5.99 -0.83 -2.18
N TYR A 13 -5.82 -1.24 -0.93
CA TYR A 13 -5.17 -2.49 -0.58
C TYR A 13 -5.65 -2.99 0.78
N THR A 14 -5.35 -4.24 1.12
CA THR A 14 -5.59 -4.79 2.45
C THR A 14 -4.26 -5.21 3.06
N ASN A 15 -3.97 -4.75 4.27
CA ASN A 15 -2.90 -5.30 5.08
C ASN A 15 -3.39 -6.66 5.62
N MET A 16 -2.91 -7.75 5.03
CA MET A 16 -3.38 -9.11 5.31
C MET A 16 -3.04 -9.55 6.74
N ARG A 17 -1.96 -9.02 7.33
CA ARG A 17 -1.57 -9.31 8.71
C ARG A 17 -2.58 -8.78 9.73
N SER A 18 -3.07 -7.56 9.52
CA SER A 18 -3.99 -6.89 10.45
C SER A 18 -5.47 -6.96 10.05
N GLY A 19 -5.76 -7.40 8.82
CA GLY A 19 -7.10 -7.41 8.23
C GLY A 19 -7.69 -6.01 7.99
N VAL A 20 -6.86 -4.96 8.01
CA VAL A 20 -7.30 -3.58 7.73
C VAL A 20 -7.27 -3.36 6.22
N THR A 21 -8.40 -2.94 5.66
CA THR A 21 -8.52 -2.49 4.28
C THR A 21 -8.37 -0.97 4.23
N ILE A 22 -7.49 -0.48 3.37
CA ILE A 22 -7.18 0.93 3.21
C ILE A 22 -7.72 1.38 1.86
N LEU A 23 -8.47 2.48 1.86
CA LEU A 23 -8.89 3.19 0.66
C LEU A 23 -8.33 4.61 0.74
N ILE A 24 -7.71 5.10 -0.34
CA ILE A 24 -7.23 6.48 -0.41
C ILE A 24 -7.94 7.19 -1.56
N GLU A 25 -8.48 8.38 -1.26
CA GLU A 25 -9.02 9.32 -2.24
C GLU A 25 -8.16 10.58 -2.20
N GLN A 26 -7.34 10.79 -3.25
CA GLN A 26 -6.31 11.83 -3.27
C GLN A 26 -5.37 11.70 -2.06
N THR A 27 -5.50 12.55 -1.04
CA THR A 27 -4.73 12.51 0.21
C THR A 27 -5.56 12.02 1.41
N ASN A 28 -6.82 11.66 1.22
CA ASN A 28 -7.69 11.20 2.31
C ASN A 28 -7.57 9.68 2.49
N VAL A 29 -7.03 9.25 3.63
CA VAL A 29 -6.83 7.84 3.99
C VAL A 29 -7.98 7.34 4.87
N TYR A 30 -8.73 6.38 4.34
CA TYR A 30 -9.81 5.69 5.03
C TYR A 30 -9.37 4.29 5.42
N ARG A 31 -9.61 3.90 6.67
CA ARG A 31 -9.27 2.56 7.17
C ARG A 31 -10.55 1.82 7.54
N PHE A 32 -10.67 0.59 7.09
CA PHE A 32 -11.81 -0.28 7.34
C PHE A 32 -11.35 -1.61 7.92
N ARG A 33 -12.22 -2.22 8.74
CA ARG A 33 -12.11 -3.64 9.09
C ARG A 33 -13.40 -4.34 8.72
N TRP A 34 -13.30 -5.58 8.26
CA TRP A 34 -14.46 -6.44 8.06
C TRP A 34 -15.07 -6.81 9.42
N ASN A 35 -16.32 -6.42 9.65
CA ASN A 35 -17.09 -6.90 10.78
C ASN A 35 -17.81 -8.19 10.37
N ARG A 36 -17.37 -9.32 10.92
CA ARG A 36 -17.89 -10.65 10.59
C ARG A 36 -19.37 -10.81 10.97
N ASP A 37 -19.75 -10.36 12.17
CA ASP A 37 -21.11 -10.52 12.71
C ASP A 37 -22.14 -9.77 11.88
N LYS A 38 -21.81 -8.53 11.50
CA LYS A 38 -22.68 -7.64 10.71
C LYS A 38 -22.47 -7.79 9.20
N LYS A 39 -21.60 -8.72 8.78
CA LYS A 39 -21.20 -8.97 7.38
C LYS A 39 -20.98 -7.67 6.58
N ARG A 40 -20.24 -6.72 7.16
CA ARG A 40 -20.00 -5.41 6.53
C ARG A 40 -18.68 -4.79 6.95
N PHE A 41 -18.11 -3.95 6.10
CA PHE A 41 -16.97 -3.12 6.49
C PHE A 41 -17.38 -2.06 7.50
N LYS A 42 -16.54 -1.87 8.52
CA LYS A 42 -16.68 -0.84 9.55
C LYS A 42 -15.52 0.14 9.43
N LEU A 43 -15.86 1.43 9.26
CA LEU A 43 -14.89 2.52 9.26
C LEU A 43 -14.19 2.60 10.63
N ALA A 44 -12.86 2.74 10.61
CA ALA A 44 -12.06 2.93 11.81
C ALA A 44 -12.31 4.32 12.40
N ARG A 45 -12.06 4.46 13.71
CA ARG A 45 -12.10 5.78 14.35
C ARG A 45 -11.00 6.66 13.75
N LYS A 46 -11.27 7.98 13.71
CA LYS A 46 -10.36 8.99 13.14
C LYS A 46 -10.07 8.72 11.65
N SER A 47 -11.06 8.29 10.88
CA SER A 47 -10.99 8.23 9.42
C SER A 47 -12.05 9.16 8.82
N PRO A 48 -11.75 9.86 7.71
CA PRO A 48 -10.46 9.88 7.03
C PRO A 48 -9.35 10.59 7.82
N GLN A 49 -8.10 10.28 7.49
CA GLN A 49 -6.93 11.07 7.88
C GLN A 49 -6.32 11.70 6.64
N GLN A 50 -5.74 12.89 6.77
CA GLN A 50 -4.86 13.41 5.72
C GLN A 50 -3.57 12.59 5.69
N LEU A 51 -3.16 12.13 4.51
CA LEU A 51 -1.89 11.46 4.28
C LEU A 51 -0.76 12.31 4.87
N SER A 52 0.25 11.67 5.48
CA SER A 52 1.36 12.43 6.06
C SER A 52 2.01 13.34 5.02
N LYS A 53 2.35 14.56 5.44
CA LYS A 53 3.10 15.53 4.65
C LYS A 53 4.51 15.06 4.29
N ASP A 54 5.01 14.02 4.97
CA ASP A 54 6.28 13.37 4.62
C ASP A 54 6.19 12.56 3.33
N ILE A 55 4.98 12.32 2.80
CA ILE A 55 4.75 11.70 1.49
C ILE A 55 4.46 12.84 0.51
N SER A 56 5.44 13.16 -0.33
CA SER A 56 5.43 14.32 -1.24
C SER A 56 4.65 14.10 -2.54
N PHE A 57 3.97 12.96 -2.68
CA PHE A 57 3.22 12.58 -3.87
C PHE A 57 1.82 12.06 -3.51
N ILE A 58 0.91 12.08 -4.50
CA ILE A 58 -0.39 11.44 -4.39
C ILE A 58 -0.24 10.03 -4.96
N PRO A 59 -0.47 8.97 -4.17
CA PRO A 59 -0.26 7.61 -4.65
C PRO A 59 -1.34 7.20 -5.67
N ARG A 60 -0.90 6.67 -6.83
CA ARG A 60 -1.77 5.96 -7.79
C ARG A 60 -1.69 4.46 -7.70
N ILE A 61 -0.64 3.93 -7.08
CA ILE A 61 -0.47 2.49 -6.88
C ILE A 61 -0.28 2.19 -5.41
N ALA A 62 -0.96 1.15 -4.94
CA ALA A 62 -0.71 0.61 -3.62
C ALA A 62 -0.91 -0.90 -3.58
N PHE A 63 -0.10 -1.57 -2.78
CA PHE A 63 -0.20 -3.01 -2.55
C PHE A 63 0.49 -3.42 -1.26
N GLN A 64 0.14 -4.60 -0.75
CA GLN A 64 0.96 -5.26 0.25
C GLN A 64 2.00 -6.13 -0.46
N TRP A 65 3.26 -5.95 -0.09
CA TRP A 65 4.37 -6.76 -0.57
C TRP A 65 4.49 -8.08 0.19
N VAL A 66 5.38 -8.95 -0.31
CA VAL A 66 5.51 -10.35 0.14
C VAL A 66 6.04 -10.52 1.57
N ASP A 67 6.63 -9.46 2.12
CA ASP A 67 7.16 -9.35 3.49
C ASP A 67 6.20 -8.61 4.43
N ASP A 68 4.93 -8.49 4.03
CA ASP A 68 3.88 -7.74 4.69
C ASP A 68 4.06 -6.22 4.70
N ASN A 69 5.05 -5.63 4.02
CA ASN A 69 5.16 -4.18 3.93
C ASN A 69 4.07 -3.60 3.01
N GLN A 70 3.49 -2.47 3.38
CA GLN A 70 2.55 -1.76 2.50
C GLN A 70 3.33 -0.77 1.66
N ILE A 71 3.16 -0.83 0.34
CA ILE A 71 3.80 0.07 -0.59
C ILE A 71 2.77 1.06 -1.09
N LEU A 72 3.09 2.35 -1.03
CA LEU A 72 2.43 3.41 -1.79
C LEU A 72 3.42 3.92 -2.82
N MET A 73 2.97 4.13 -4.06
CA MET A 73 3.85 4.46 -5.18
C MET A 73 3.19 5.44 -6.13
N GLU A 74 4.01 6.33 -6.68
CA GLU A 74 3.69 7.21 -7.81
C GLU A 74 4.89 7.22 -8.76
N GLU A 75 4.67 6.87 -10.03
CA GLU A 75 5.72 6.78 -11.05
C GLU A 75 6.96 5.99 -10.58
N ASN A 76 8.06 6.71 -10.30
CA ASN A 76 9.30 6.14 -9.80
C ASN A 76 9.48 6.29 -8.27
N ASP A 77 8.66 7.06 -7.57
CA ASP A 77 8.78 7.21 -6.12
C ASP A 77 7.90 6.19 -5.40
N PHE A 78 8.43 5.56 -4.35
CA PHE A 78 7.62 4.75 -3.45
C PHE A 78 7.97 5.00 -1.98
N VAL A 79 7.01 4.69 -1.12
CA VAL A 79 7.22 4.60 0.31
C VAL A 79 6.73 3.27 0.85
N VAL A 80 7.42 2.76 1.87
CA VAL A 80 6.81 1.78 2.78
C VAL A 80 5.97 2.57 3.78
N TYR A 81 4.68 2.27 3.86
CA TYR A 81 3.71 3.09 4.58
C TYR A 81 3.08 2.32 5.74
N ASP A 82 3.10 2.91 6.94
CA ASP A 82 2.33 2.39 8.06
C ASP A 82 0.99 3.13 8.15
N ALA A 83 -0.10 2.41 7.86
CA ALA A 83 -1.44 2.99 7.91
C ALA A 83 -1.93 3.30 9.33
N TYR A 84 -1.41 2.65 10.38
CA TYR A 84 -1.78 2.92 11.77
C TYR A 84 -1.21 4.27 12.23
N TRP A 85 0.08 4.48 11.99
CA TRP A 85 0.79 5.73 12.28
C TRP A 85 0.55 6.82 11.23
N ASN A 86 0.02 6.44 10.07
CA ASN A 86 -0.16 7.31 8.90
C ASN A 86 1.16 8.00 8.53
N ALA A 87 2.23 7.22 8.40
CA ALA A 87 3.58 7.74 8.16
C ALA A 87 4.38 6.81 7.23
N PRO A 88 5.30 7.36 6.41
CA PRO A 88 6.25 6.54 5.69
C PRO A 88 7.34 6.05 6.65
N THR A 89 7.68 4.76 6.58
CA THR A 89 8.79 4.15 7.33
C THR A 89 10.05 3.98 6.47
N PHE A 90 9.91 4.11 5.15
CA PHE A 90 11.00 4.08 4.18
C PHE A 90 10.57 4.83 2.91
N LYS A 91 11.52 5.43 2.20
CA LYS A 91 11.32 6.06 0.89
C LYS A 91 12.37 5.52 -0.09
N GLY A 92 11.98 5.26 -1.33
CA GLY A 92 12.91 4.75 -2.34
C GLY A 92 12.39 4.92 -3.77
N SER A 93 13.21 4.47 -4.72
CA SER A 93 12.95 4.51 -6.15
C SER A 93 12.42 3.16 -6.65
N LYS A 94 11.38 3.17 -7.49
CA LYS A 94 10.79 1.97 -8.09
C LYS A 94 11.83 1.24 -8.91
N ASP A 95 12.64 1.94 -9.68
CA ASP A 95 13.60 1.31 -10.58
C ASP A 95 14.71 0.56 -9.83
N ASP A 96 15.03 0.98 -8.60
CA ASP A 96 16.03 0.30 -7.76
C ASP A 96 15.51 -0.99 -7.12
N TYR A 97 14.23 -1.01 -6.74
CA TYR A 97 13.64 -2.07 -5.90
C TYR A 97 12.62 -2.95 -6.63
N PHE A 98 12.01 -2.42 -7.67
CA PHE A 98 11.02 -3.05 -8.52
C PHE A 98 11.32 -2.83 -10.02
N PRO A 99 12.54 -3.14 -10.50
CA PRO A 99 13.00 -2.79 -11.85
C PRO A 99 12.13 -3.37 -12.98
N ASN A 100 11.39 -4.44 -12.70
CA ASN A 100 10.54 -5.12 -13.68
C ASN A 100 9.08 -4.64 -13.67
N LEU A 101 8.73 -3.64 -12.85
CA LEU A 101 7.39 -3.05 -12.86
C LEU A 101 7.30 -1.94 -13.91
N SER A 102 6.33 -2.08 -14.81
CA SER A 102 6.02 -1.08 -15.85
C SER A 102 5.66 0.27 -15.23
N SER A 103 6.12 1.34 -15.88
CA SER A 103 5.72 2.72 -15.58
C SER A 103 4.27 3.02 -15.94
N GLU A 104 3.64 2.21 -16.80
CA GLU A 104 2.24 2.37 -17.21
C GLU A 104 1.24 1.69 -16.25
N MET A 105 1.71 1.18 -15.11
CA MET A 105 0.88 0.46 -14.15
C MET A 105 -0.23 1.38 -13.60
N ILE A 106 -1.47 0.87 -13.63
CA ILE A 106 -2.66 1.49 -13.02
C ILE A 106 -3.24 0.64 -11.87
N GLY A 107 -2.72 -0.58 -11.69
CA GLY A 107 -3.09 -1.44 -10.57
C GLY A 107 -2.21 -2.67 -10.49
N ILE A 108 -2.13 -3.26 -9.30
CA ILE A 108 -1.34 -4.47 -9.07
C ILE A 108 -1.97 -5.34 -8.00
N ILE A 109 -1.89 -6.65 -8.21
CA ILE A 109 -2.29 -7.66 -7.24
C ILE A 109 -1.13 -8.63 -7.05
N VAL A 110 -0.65 -8.73 -5.81
CA VAL A 110 0.30 -9.76 -5.40
C VAL A 110 -0.49 -11.03 -5.08
N LYS A 111 -0.41 -12.05 -5.93
CA LYS A 111 -1.13 -13.33 -5.75
C LYS A 111 -0.33 -14.30 -4.88
N THR A 112 0.98 -14.39 -5.11
CA THR A 112 1.90 -15.23 -4.35
C THR A 112 3.25 -14.54 -4.23
N ARG A 113 4.22 -15.17 -3.55
CA ARG A 113 5.60 -14.66 -3.51
C ARG A 113 6.26 -14.57 -4.89
N GLN A 114 5.76 -15.37 -5.83
CA GLN A 114 6.31 -15.49 -7.18
C GLN A 114 5.45 -14.80 -8.23
N LEU A 115 4.15 -14.59 -8.00
CA LEU A 115 3.21 -14.13 -9.01
C LEU A 115 2.65 -12.75 -8.67
N LEU A 116 2.92 -11.79 -9.56
CA LEU A 116 2.27 -10.49 -9.59
C LEU A 116 1.47 -10.34 -10.87
N LEU A 117 0.26 -9.79 -10.72
CA LEU A 117 -0.58 -9.36 -11.82
C LEU A 117 -0.57 -7.84 -11.85
N VAL A 118 -0.05 -7.26 -12.92
CA VAL A 118 0.04 -5.82 -13.13
C VAL A 118 -0.92 -5.44 -14.26
N TYR A 119 -1.79 -4.47 -13.98
CA TYR A 119 -2.70 -3.89 -14.97
C TYR A 119 -2.09 -2.59 -15.47
N THR A 120 -1.99 -2.40 -16.79
CA THR A 120 -1.44 -1.20 -17.41
C THR A 120 -2.52 -0.31 -18.03
N ALA A 121 -2.23 0.98 -18.21
CA ALA A 121 -3.09 1.93 -18.91
C ALA A 121 -3.37 1.52 -20.37
N SER A 122 -2.46 0.76 -20.98
CA SER A 122 -2.60 0.13 -22.29
C SER A 122 -3.56 -1.09 -22.32
N ASN A 123 -4.31 -1.33 -21.23
CA ASN A 123 -5.22 -2.47 -21.04
C ASN A 123 -4.54 -3.84 -21.19
N THR A 124 -3.25 -3.92 -20.88
CA THR A 124 -2.51 -5.20 -20.87
C THR A 124 -2.38 -5.73 -19.44
N ILE A 125 -2.36 -7.06 -19.30
CA ILE A 125 -1.99 -7.73 -18.05
C ILE A 125 -0.55 -8.20 -18.21
N GLN A 126 0.34 -7.62 -17.41
CA GLN A 126 1.70 -8.11 -17.28
C GLN A 126 1.76 -9.12 -16.13
N VAL A 127 2.22 -10.33 -16.45
CA VAL A 127 2.50 -11.38 -15.48
C VAL A 127 3.98 -11.33 -15.15
N SER A 128 4.32 -10.99 -13.91
CA SER A 128 5.71 -11.03 -13.44
C SER A 128 5.91 -12.26 -12.57
N ILE A 129 6.76 -13.19 -13.02
CA ILE A 129 7.21 -14.36 -12.26
C ILE A 129 8.59 -14.02 -11.68
N ARG A 130 8.68 -13.88 -10.35
CA ARG A 130 9.87 -13.36 -9.64
C ARG A 130 11.09 -14.32 -9.69
N MET A 131 12.26 -13.80 -10.10
CA MET A 131 13.66 -14.26 -9.89
C MET A 131 14.29 -13.57 -8.65
N PRO A 132 15.40 -14.02 -8.03
CA PRO A 132 15.67 -13.88 -6.59
C PRO A 132 15.97 -12.45 -6.11
N PHE A 133 15.50 -12.09 -4.92
CA PHE A 133 15.61 -10.73 -4.36
C PHE A 133 16.75 -10.56 -3.37
N LYS A 134 17.36 -9.36 -3.38
CA LYS A 134 18.03 -8.78 -2.21
C LYS A 134 16.98 -8.52 -1.13
N TYR A 135 17.17 -9.13 0.03
CA TYR A 135 16.25 -9.07 1.17
C TYR A 135 16.07 -7.63 1.69
N PHE A 136 14.82 -7.20 1.90
CA PHE A 136 14.53 -6.04 2.74
C PHE A 136 14.60 -6.47 4.20
N HIS A 137 15.68 -6.09 4.91
CA HIS A 137 15.70 -6.08 6.37
C HIS A 137 15.64 -4.63 6.83
N ILE A 138 14.44 -4.10 7.06
CA ILE A 138 14.27 -2.79 7.70
C ILE A 138 14.24 -3.05 9.22
N PHE A 139 15.37 -2.82 9.88
CA PHE A 139 15.42 -2.82 11.35
C PHE A 139 14.72 -1.57 11.88
N HIS A 140 13.72 -1.73 12.75
CA HIS A 140 13.30 -0.67 13.65
C HIS A 140 14.32 -0.59 14.80
N SER A 141 15.20 0.40 14.81
CA SER A 141 15.89 0.80 16.03
C SER A 141 15.06 1.89 16.72
N THR A 142 14.17 1.49 17.63
CA THR A 142 13.67 2.43 18.64
C THR A 142 14.81 2.75 19.61
N PRO A 143 15.20 4.01 19.82
CA PRO A 143 16.11 4.34 20.90
C PRO A 143 15.41 4.07 22.23
N ILE A 144 15.93 3.14 23.01
CA ILE A 144 15.57 2.97 24.41
C ILE A 144 16.16 4.19 25.13
N ILE A 145 15.30 5.13 25.52
CA ILE A 145 15.67 6.13 26.52
C ILE A 145 15.56 5.40 27.87
N LEU A 146 16.70 5.09 28.47
CA LEU A 146 16.78 4.66 29.86
C LEU A 146 16.58 5.90 30.73
N SER A 147 15.48 5.93 31.48
CA SER A 147 15.27 6.81 32.62
C SER A 147 15.90 6.22 33.87
#